data_AF-A0A9N9FJD4-F1
#
_entry.id   AF-A0A9N9FJD4-F1
#
_cell.length_a   1.000
_cell.length_b   1.000
_cell.length_c   1.000
_cell.angle_alpha   90.00
_cell.angle_beta   90.00
_cell.angle_gamma   90.00
#
_symmetry.space_group_name_H-M   'P 1'
#
loop_
_entity.id
_entity.type
_entity.pdbx_description
1 polymer ?
#
loop_
_entity_poly.entity_id
_entity_poly.type
_entity_poly.pdbx_seq_one_letter_code
_entity_poly.pdbx_strand_id
1 'polypeptide(L)'
;METFASFPEFHEYLQRNVIPLVADWPGQILPRKVITMQQQQSQNIQTGKIPECVSSFIPIMGPLHVSLNSRETVMMLFYDFFNLAYKSIFGKNKRLANKPRPWRINLLLQLMSDAWKNVAPYIEQKFDFSCSRDVEYLTLKSLLDDAIPLVLNVYATIFRSGDWDGYIEACVRIWCLFARFKRRNYNKAPLFFLSDVWYWESISHPILEILKKHLVSFSDYPVENYHSLIRRQTRETDTPEQLSRTARVINCLRHDNVFRDTFVSSTRYPYRKEDLI
;
A
#
# COMPACT_ATOMS: atom_id res chain seq x y z
N MET A 1 -13.86 15.59 24.05
CA MET A 1 -13.74 15.28 22.61
C MET A 1 -14.78 14.22 22.31
N GLU A 2 -15.89 14.58 21.69
CA GLU A 2 -16.88 13.60 21.19
C GLU A 2 -16.19 12.74 20.14
N THR A 3 -15.96 11.47 20.46
CA THR A 3 -15.42 10.49 19.51
C THR A 3 -16.54 10.03 18.60
N PHE A 4 -16.23 9.48 17.43
CA PHE A 4 -17.26 8.92 16.52
C PHE A 4 -18.18 7.89 17.19
N ALA A 5 -17.74 7.28 18.28
CA ALA A 5 -18.52 6.38 19.13
C ALA A 5 -19.64 7.07 19.94
N SER A 6 -19.75 8.41 19.90
CA SER A 6 -20.78 9.18 20.61
C SER A 6 -22.03 9.49 19.78
N PHE A 7 -22.04 9.14 18.48
CA PHE A 7 -23.21 9.31 17.61
C PHE A 7 -24.11 8.06 17.66
N PRO A 8 -25.36 8.15 18.19
CA PRO A 8 -26.25 7.00 18.33
C PRO A 8 -26.53 6.27 17.01
N GLU A 9 -26.69 7.01 15.91
CA GLU A 9 -26.98 6.47 14.58
C GLU A 9 -25.84 5.62 14.06
N PHE A 10 -24.59 5.99 14.37
CA PHE A 10 -23.43 5.21 13.99
C PHE A 10 -23.34 3.92 14.81
N HIS A 11 -23.71 3.96 16.10
CA HIS A 11 -23.77 2.76 16.92
C HIS A 11 -24.84 1.78 16.41
N GLU A 12 -26.03 2.27 16.09
CA GLU A 12 -27.10 1.45 15.49
C GLU A 12 -26.65 0.85 14.15
N TYR A 13 -25.95 1.62 13.32
CA TYR A 13 -25.38 1.12 12.08
C TYR A 13 -24.38 -0.02 12.32
N LEU A 14 -23.46 0.14 13.27
CA LEU A 14 -22.45 -0.87 13.60
C LEU A 14 -23.05 -2.14 14.22
N GLN A 15 -24.18 -2.06 14.91
CA GLN A 15 -24.88 -3.25 15.42
C GLN A 15 -25.42 -4.15 14.30
N ARG A 16 -25.69 -3.58 13.13
CA ARG A 16 -26.30 -4.30 11.98
C ARG A 16 -25.33 -4.58 10.85
N ASN A 17 -24.15 -3.96 10.85
CA ASN A 17 -23.23 -3.98 9.73
C ASN A 17 -21.80 -4.27 10.17
N VAL A 18 -21.07 -4.95 9.29
CA VAL A 18 -19.63 -5.11 9.39
C VAL A 18 -18.93 -4.08 8.52
N ILE A 19 -17.94 -3.39 9.06
CA ILE A 19 -17.17 -2.35 8.36
C ILE A 19 -15.76 -2.86 8.08
N PRO A 20 -15.41 -3.06 6.79
CA PRO A 20 -14.04 -3.27 6.39
C PRO A 20 -13.20 -2.01 6.65
N LEU A 21 -12.14 -2.16 7.44
CA LEU A 21 -11.17 -1.11 7.72
C LEU A 21 -9.90 -1.36 6.91
N VAL A 22 -9.89 -0.84 5.69
CA VAL A 22 -8.73 -0.93 4.78
C VAL A 22 -7.72 0.15 5.16
N ALA A 23 -6.57 -0.23 5.68
CA ALA A 23 -5.60 0.73 6.19
C ALA A 23 -4.14 0.25 6.09
N ASP A 24 -3.20 1.16 6.36
CA ASP A 24 -1.79 0.83 6.53
C ASP A 24 -1.55 -0.04 7.77
N TRP A 25 -0.29 -0.41 8.02
CA TRP A 25 0.02 -1.31 9.15
C TRP A 25 -0.40 -0.74 10.52
N PRO A 26 -0.04 0.51 10.90
CA PRO A 26 -0.60 1.17 12.08
C PRO A 26 -2.13 1.13 12.15
N GLY A 27 -2.82 1.41 11.05
CA GLY A 27 -4.27 1.39 10.97
C GLY A 27 -4.90 0.00 11.09
N GLN A 28 -4.13 -1.07 10.87
CA GLN A 28 -4.58 -2.45 11.07
C GLN A 28 -4.24 -3.01 12.45
N ILE A 29 -3.02 -2.76 12.96
CA ILE A 29 -2.52 -3.44 14.16
C ILE A 29 -3.29 -3.03 15.41
N LEU A 30 -3.70 -1.76 15.53
CA LEU A 30 -4.43 -1.29 16.70
C LEU A 30 -5.84 -1.89 16.76
N PRO A 31 -6.68 -1.82 15.70
CA PRO A 31 -7.96 -2.51 15.67
C PRO A 31 -7.85 -4.01 15.95
N ARG A 32 -6.88 -4.71 15.32
CA ARG A 32 -6.65 -6.14 15.59
C ARG A 32 -6.38 -6.42 17.06
N LYS A 33 -5.50 -5.63 17.69
CA LYS A 33 -5.21 -5.75 19.13
C LYS A 33 -6.46 -5.56 19.99
N VAL A 34 -7.27 -4.55 19.70
CA VAL A 34 -8.48 -4.28 20.48
C VAL A 34 -9.50 -5.42 20.32
N ILE A 35 -9.69 -5.95 19.10
CA ILE A 35 -10.55 -7.11 18.85
C ILE A 35 -10.04 -8.35 19.62
N THR A 36 -8.74 -8.64 19.56
CA THR A 36 -8.15 -9.76 20.29
C THR A 36 -8.31 -9.59 21.81
N MET A 37 -8.08 -8.38 22.35
CA MET A 37 -8.28 -8.11 23.77
C MET A 37 -9.74 -8.30 24.18
N GLN A 38 -10.71 -7.87 23.36
CA GLN A 38 -12.13 -8.08 23.63
C GLN A 38 -12.49 -9.57 23.68
N GLN A 39 -11.97 -10.38 22.75
CA GLN A 39 -12.15 -11.83 22.77
C GLN A 39 -11.53 -12.48 24.03
N GLN A 40 -10.41 -11.93 24.51
CA GLN A 40 -9.75 -12.38 25.74
C GLN A 40 -10.48 -11.94 27.03
N GLN A 41 -11.17 -10.78 27.03
CA GLN A 41 -12.04 -10.36 28.14
C GLN A 41 -13.20 -11.33 28.31
N SER A 42 -13.81 -11.76 27.21
CA SER A 42 -14.82 -12.83 27.21
C SER A 42 -14.28 -14.17 27.75
N GLN A 43 -12.96 -14.31 27.88
CA GLN A 43 -12.24 -15.45 28.45
C GLN A 43 -11.61 -15.16 29.84
N ASN A 44 -12.14 -14.20 30.61
CA ASN A 44 -11.75 -13.85 31.98
C ASN A 44 -10.36 -13.19 32.18
N ILE A 45 -9.84 -12.44 31.21
CA ILE A 45 -8.65 -11.60 31.41
C ILE A 45 -9.09 -10.14 31.64
N GLN A 46 -8.89 -9.61 32.86
CA GLN A 46 -9.24 -8.22 33.22
C GLN A 46 -8.45 -7.21 32.38
N THR A 47 -9.06 -6.73 31.31
CA THR A 47 -8.63 -5.54 30.58
C THR A 47 -9.82 -4.58 30.54
N GLY A 48 -9.59 -3.26 30.51
CA GLY A 48 -10.64 -2.24 30.68
C GLY A 48 -11.80 -2.37 29.67
N LYS A 49 -12.95 -1.75 29.96
CA LYS A 49 -14.20 -1.94 29.20
C LYS A 49 -14.04 -1.55 27.71
N ILE A 50 -13.87 -2.53 26.81
CA ILE A 50 -13.79 -2.31 25.36
C ILE A 50 -15.21 -2.23 24.78
N PRO A 51 -15.55 -1.21 23.97
CA PRO A 51 -16.87 -1.11 23.34
C PRO A 51 -17.22 -2.30 22.44
N GLU A 52 -18.46 -2.79 22.53
CA GLU A 52 -18.96 -3.91 21.72
C GLU A 52 -18.86 -3.67 20.21
N CYS A 53 -19.04 -2.41 19.79
CA CYS A 53 -18.98 -1.98 18.40
C CYS A 53 -17.61 -2.21 17.71
N VAL A 54 -16.56 -2.53 18.47
CA VAL A 54 -15.24 -2.88 17.90
C VAL A 54 -15.32 -4.17 17.09
N SER A 55 -16.17 -5.12 17.50
CA SER A 55 -16.37 -6.40 16.81
C SER A 55 -16.95 -6.26 15.40
N SER A 56 -17.59 -5.12 15.11
CA SER A 56 -18.13 -4.80 13.78
C SER A 56 -17.03 -4.45 12.76
N PHE A 57 -15.78 -4.23 13.16
CA PHE A 57 -14.71 -3.86 12.23
C PHE A 57 -13.89 -5.07 11.79
N ILE A 58 -13.61 -5.15 10.48
CA ILE A 58 -12.69 -6.15 9.92
C ILE A 58 -11.47 -5.41 9.36
N PRO A 59 -10.30 -5.51 10.02
CA PRO A 59 -9.07 -4.89 9.52
C PRO A 59 -8.61 -5.58 8.24
N ILE A 60 -8.50 -4.82 7.15
CA ILE A 60 -8.06 -5.29 5.85
C ILE A 60 -6.78 -4.57 5.44
N MET A 61 -5.90 -5.30 4.76
CA MET A 61 -4.64 -4.75 4.31
C MET A 61 -4.83 -3.68 3.24
N GLY A 62 -4.23 -2.50 3.45
CA GLY A 62 -4.18 -1.40 2.51
C GLY A 62 -3.35 -1.73 1.26
N PRO A 63 -3.98 -2.00 0.10
CA PRO A 63 -3.27 -2.42 -1.11
C PRO A 63 -2.34 -1.33 -1.68
N LEU A 64 -2.70 -0.05 -1.55
CA LEU A 64 -1.86 1.06 -1.99
C LEU A 64 -0.57 1.11 -1.17
N HIS A 65 -0.70 1.05 0.16
CA HIS A 65 0.45 1.10 1.05
C HIS A 65 1.39 -0.09 0.85
N VAL A 66 0.87 -1.30 0.62
CA VAL A 66 1.69 -2.47 0.26
C VAL A 66 2.51 -2.18 -1.00
N SER A 67 1.88 -1.63 -2.02
CA SER A 67 2.54 -1.31 -3.29
C SER A 67 3.58 -0.19 -3.16
N LEU A 68 3.31 0.84 -2.36
CA LEU A 68 4.30 1.90 -2.09
C LEU A 68 5.51 1.36 -1.32
N ASN A 69 5.26 0.55 -0.29
CA ASN A 69 6.32 -0.03 0.53
C ASN A 69 7.15 -1.09 -0.22
N SER A 70 6.54 -1.84 -1.14
CA SER A 70 7.25 -2.81 -1.96
C SER A 70 8.17 -2.12 -2.97
N ARG A 71 7.71 -1.05 -3.64
CA ARG A 71 8.55 -0.21 -4.51
C ARG A 71 9.75 0.38 -3.77
N GLU A 72 9.51 0.94 -2.59
CA GLU A 72 10.60 1.47 -1.76
C GLU A 72 11.57 0.36 -1.35
N THR A 73 11.06 -0.82 -0.99
CA THR A 73 11.89 -1.96 -0.61
C THR A 73 12.80 -2.42 -1.75
N VAL A 74 12.26 -2.57 -2.97
CA VAL A 74 13.07 -2.94 -4.15
C VAL A 74 14.14 -1.88 -4.43
N MET A 75 13.77 -0.59 -4.41
CA MET A 75 14.72 0.50 -4.61
C MET A 75 15.87 0.48 -3.60
N MET A 76 15.55 0.34 -2.31
CA MET A 76 16.56 0.36 -1.26
C MET A 76 17.44 -0.89 -1.26
N LEU A 77 16.86 -2.04 -1.59
CA LEU A 77 17.59 -3.30 -1.67
C LEU A 77 18.62 -3.29 -2.80
N PHE A 78 18.24 -2.75 -3.96
CA PHE A 78 19.08 -2.69 -5.15
C PHE A 78 19.59 -1.27 -5.40
N TYR A 79 19.84 -0.53 -4.32
CA TYR A 79 20.19 0.89 -4.39
C TYR A 79 21.40 1.14 -5.29
N ASP A 80 22.44 0.31 -5.19
CA ASP A 80 23.66 0.50 -5.99
C ASP A 80 23.39 0.29 -7.48
N PHE A 81 22.58 -0.71 -7.85
CA PHE A 81 22.11 -0.90 -9.22
C PHE A 81 21.32 0.33 -9.72
N PHE A 82 20.35 0.81 -8.93
CA PHE A 82 19.58 2.00 -9.32
C PHE A 82 20.40 3.29 -9.35
N ASN A 83 21.41 3.42 -8.50
CA ASN A 83 22.33 4.56 -8.50
C ASN A 83 23.26 4.52 -9.73
N LEU A 84 23.70 3.34 -10.15
CA LEU A 84 24.42 3.15 -11.42
C LEU A 84 23.53 3.52 -12.61
N ALA A 85 22.30 2.99 -12.66
CA ALA A 85 21.33 3.34 -13.69
C ALA A 85 21.06 4.85 -13.72
N TYR A 86 20.84 5.47 -12.57
CA TYR A 86 20.62 6.91 -12.43
C TYR A 86 21.79 7.73 -12.99
N LYS A 87 23.04 7.37 -12.64
CA LYS A 87 24.24 8.03 -13.18
C LYS A 87 24.38 7.86 -14.70
N SER A 88 24.03 6.69 -15.23
CA SER A 88 24.06 6.42 -16.66
C SER A 88 23.03 7.26 -17.43
N ILE A 89 21.85 7.50 -16.85
CA ILE A 89 20.76 8.25 -17.49
C ILE A 89 20.93 9.76 -17.34
N PHE A 90 21.25 10.25 -16.14
CA PHE A 90 21.24 11.67 -15.80
C PHE A 90 22.64 12.31 -15.74
N GLY A 91 23.69 11.51 -15.90
CA GLY A 91 25.08 11.96 -15.95
C GLY A 91 25.93 11.47 -14.77
N LYS A 92 27.20 11.17 -15.03
CA LYS A 92 28.12 10.52 -14.09
C LYS A 92 28.34 11.28 -12.78
N ASN A 93 28.21 12.61 -12.81
CA ASN A 93 28.40 13.48 -11.65
C ASN A 93 27.13 13.59 -10.77
N LYS A 94 25.99 13.06 -11.23
CA LYS A 94 24.75 13.05 -10.46
C LYS A 94 24.76 11.89 -9.47
N ARG A 95 24.11 12.06 -8.32
CA ARG A 95 23.98 11.03 -7.30
C ARG A 95 22.51 10.83 -6.97
N LEU A 96 22.08 9.57 -6.95
CA LEU A 96 20.77 9.25 -6.41
C LEU A 96 20.76 9.60 -4.91
N ALA A 97 19.67 10.18 -4.41
CA ALA A 97 19.56 10.48 -2.99
C ALA A 97 19.43 9.17 -2.19
N ASN A 98 20.03 9.07 -1.00
CA ASN A 98 19.94 7.88 -0.14
C ASN A 98 18.48 7.51 0.20
N LYS A 99 17.56 8.48 0.17
CA LYS A 99 16.12 8.28 0.26
C LYS A 99 15.46 9.00 -0.92
N PRO A 100 15.35 8.35 -2.09
CA PRO A 100 14.73 8.96 -3.25
C PRO A 100 13.26 9.30 -2.96
N ARG A 101 12.77 10.40 -3.54
CA ARG A 101 11.36 10.75 -3.44
C ARG A 101 10.50 9.69 -4.16
N PRO A 102 9.24 9.44 -3.73
CA PRO A 102 8.39 8.41 -4.33
C PRO A 102 8.27 8.46 -5.85
N TRP A 103 8.15 9.66 -6.44
CA TRP A 103 8.09 9.81 -7.90
C TRP A 103 9.38 9.37 -8.60
N ARG A 104 10.54 9.57 -7.96
CA ARG A 104 11.85 9.18 -8.51
C ARG A 104 12.06 7.68 -8.41
N ILE A 105 11.56 7.06 -7.34
CA ILE A 105 11.49 5.60 -7.23
C ILE A 105 10.67 5.04 -8.38
N ASN A 106 9.46 5.56 -8.58
CA ASN A 106 8.57 5.09 -9.64
C ASN A 106 9.18 5.27 -11.04
N LEU A 107 9.78 6.43 -11.31
CA LEU A 107 10.45 6.71 -12.57
C LEU A 107 11.55 5.67 -12.87
N LEU A 108 12.44 5.42 -11.91
CA LEU A 108 13.55 4.49 -12.12
C LEU A 108 13.07 3.05 -12.29
N LEU A 109 12.08 2.61 -11.51
CA LEU A 109 11.49 1.28 -11.68
C LEU A 109 10.86 1.12 -13.07
N GLN A 110 10.12 2.12 -13.55
CA GLN A 110 9.52 2.10 -14.90
C GLN A 110 10.59 2.07 -15.99
N LEU A 111 11.58 2.97 -15.93
CA LEU A 111 12.68 3.01 -16.89
C LEU A 111 13.43 1.68 -16.95
N MET A 112 13.70 1.05 -15.81
CA MET A 112 14.39 -0.23 -15.78
C MET A 112 13.53 -1.37 -16.32
N SER A 113 12.23 -1.39 -16.00
CA SER A 113 11.29 -2.36 -16.56
C SER A 113 11.20 -2.27 -18.08
N ASP A 114 11.08 -1.05 -18.62
CA ASP A 114 10.93 -0.84 -20.06
C ASP A 114 12.26 -1.03 -20.81
N ALA A 115 13.38 -0.62 -20.24
CA ALA A 115 14.70 -0.92 -20.80
C ALA A 115 14.94 -2.43 -20.86
N TRP A 116 14.61 -3.15 -19.78
CA TRP A 116 14.81 -4.59 -19.70
C TRP A 116 14.04 -5.34 -20.78
N LYS A 117 12.77 -5.02 -21.03
CA LYS A 117 11.97 -5.64 -22.11
C LYS A 117 12.67 -5.60 -23.48
N ASN A 118 13.44 -4.53 -23.75
CA ASN A 118 14.15 -4.37 -25.01
C ASN A 118 15.48 -5.12 -25.06
N VAL A 119 16.16 -5.29 -23.92
CA VAL A 119 17.51 -5.88 -23.88
C VAL A 119 17.53 -7.34 -23.42
N ALA A 120 16.49 -7.81 -22.73
CA ALA A 120 16.42 -9.14 -22.13
C ALA A 120 16.75 -10.26 -23.14
N PRO A 121 16.18 -10.31 -24.36
CA PRO A 121 16.48 -11.40 -25.30
C PRO A 121 17.97 -11.51 -25.65
N TYR A 122 18.66 -10.38 -25.77
CA TYR A 122 20.08 -10.34 -26.10
C TYR A 122 20.98 -10.74 -24.92
N ILE A 123 20.56 -10.40 -23.71
CA ILE A 123 21.27 -10.77 -22.48
C ILE A 123 21.06 -12.26 -22.19
N GLU A 124 19.83 -12.75 -22.22
CA GLU A 124 19.51 -14.16 -22.01
C GLU A 124 20.24 -15.05 -23.01
N GLN A 125 20.24 -14.69 -24.30
CA GLN A 125 20.98 -15.43 -25.32
C GLN A 125 22.48 -15.55 -25.01
N LYS A 126 23.10 -14.51 -24.44
CA LYS A 126 24.53 -14.49 -24.11
C LYS A 126 24.85 -15.19 -22.80
N PHE A 127 23.99 -15.05 -21.80
CA PHE A 127 24.31 -15.39 -20.41
C PHE A 127 23.57 -16.64 -19.90
N ASP A 128 22.42 -17.04 -20.44
CA ASP A 128 21.70 -18.21 -19.93
C ASP A 128 22.48 -19.52 -20.17
N PHE A 129 23.23 -19.61 -21.26
CA PHE A 129 24.04 -20.82 -21.50
C PHE A 129 25.33 -20.86 -20.66
N SER A 130 26.05 -19.73 -20.56
CA SER A 130 27.37 -19.66 -19.91
C SER A 130 27.33 -19.33 -18.42
N CYS A 131 26.28 -18.66 -17.96
CA CYS A 131 26.17 -18.06 -16.63
C CYS A 131 24.86 -18.46 -15.92
N SER A 132 24.17 -19.53 -16.35
CA SER A 132 22.92 -20.02 -15.72
C SER A 132 23.02 -20.33 -14.22
N ARG A 133 24.22 -20.50 -13.69
CA ARG A 133 24.47 -20.71 -12.25
C ARG A 133 25.13 -19.52 -11.56
N ASP A 134 25.42 -18.46 -12.30
CA ASP A 134 26.03 -17.27 -11.75
C ASP A 134 25.02 -16.52 -10.88
N VAL A 135 25.37 -16.33 -9.61
CA VAL A 135 24.44 -15.77 -8.61
C VAL A 135 24.16 -14.28 -8.87
N GLU A 136 25.14 -13.54 -9.38
CA GLU A 136 24.97 -12.11 -9.67
C GLU A 136 24.03 -11.92 -10.86
N TYR A 137 24.23 -12.69 -11.92
CA TYR A 137 23.34 -12.73 -13.07
C TYR A 137 21.91 -13.10 -12.68
N LEU A 138 21.72 -14.22 -11.96
CA LEU A 138 20.39 -14.66 -11.54
C LEU A 138 19.70 -13.65 -10.62
N THR A 139 20.47 -12.94 -9.79
CA THR A 139 19.93 -11.91 -8.89
C THR A 139 19.44 -10.70 -9.69
N LEU A 140 20.22 -10.20 -10.66
CA LEU A 140 19.81 -9.09 -11.52
C LEU A 140 18.65 -9.48 -12.45
N LYS A 141 18.67 -10.71 -12.99
CA LYS A 141 17.57 -11.25 -13.78
C LYS A 141 16.29 -11.31 -12.95
N SER A 142 16.34 -11.87 -11.74
CA SER A 142 15.19 -11.91 -10.83
C SER A 142 14.69 -10.52 -10.45
N LEU A 143 15.58 -9.53 -10.27
CA LEU A 143 15.17 -8.14 -10.06
C LEU A 143 14.35 -7.60 -11.24
N LEU A 144 14.85 -7.78 -12.45
CA LEU A 144 14.32 -7.14 -13.66
C LEU A 144 13.10 -7.86 -14.24
N ASP A 145 13.10 -9.20 -14.25
CA ASP A 145 11.98 -10.03 -14.70
C ASP A 145 10.83 -10.08 -13.71
N ASP A 146 11.14 -10.11 -12.41
CA ASP A 146 10.18 -10.50 -11.40
C ASP A 146 9.85 -9.37 -10.43
N ALA A 147 10.85 -8.90 -9.68
CA ALA A 147 10.61 -7.98 -8.57
C ALA A 147 10.09 -6.61 -9.04
N ILE A 148 10.72 -6.02 -10.07
CA ILE A 148 10.30 -4.71 -10.60
C ILE A 148 8.87 -4.78 -11.18
N PRO A 149 8.54 -5.71 -12.10
CA PRO A 149 7.18 -5.83 -12.61
C PRO A 149 6.15 -6.08 -11.50
N LEU A 150 6.45 -6.95 -10.53
CA LEU A 150 5.57 -7.23 -9.40
C LEU A 150 5.21 -5.96 -8.60
N VAL A 151 6.21 -5.18 -8.18
CA VAL A 151 5.95 -3.98 -7.35
C VAL A 151 5.31 -2.83 -8.13
N LEU A 152 5.55 -2.75 -9.44
CA LEU A 152 4.86 -1.82 -10.32
C LEU A 152 3.38 -2.20 -10.49
N ASN A 153 3.09 -3.48 -10.73
CA ASN A 153 1.78 -3.95 -11.17
C ASN A 153 0.82 -4.37 -10.05
N VAL A 154 1.30 -4.75 -8.86
CA VAL A 154 0.45 -5.28 -7.78
C VAL A 154 -0.77 -4.39 -7.48
N TYR A 155 -0.58 -3.08 -7.42
CA TYR A 155 -1.68 -2.14 -7.23
C TYR A 155 -2.26 -1.68 -8.56
N ALA A 156 -1.41 -1.10 -9.42
CA ALA A 156 -1.86 -0.37 -10.60
C ALA A 156 -2.59 -1.25 -11.63
N THR A 157 -2.27 -2.54 -11.68
CA THR A 157 -2.80 -3.48 -12.66
C THR A 157 -3.60 -4.57 -11.96
N ILE A 158 -2.96 -5.37 -11.11
CA ILE A 158 -3.55 -6.60 -10.53
C ILE A 158 -4.71 -6.27 -9.59
N PHE A 159 -4.46 -5.46 -8.56
CA PHE A 159 -5.53 -5.07 -7.63
C PHE A 159 -6.63 -4.27 -8.33
N ARG A 160 -6.26 -3.31 -9.21
CA ARG A 160 -7.20 -2.39 -9.86
C ARG A 160 -8.03 -3.05 -10.97
N SER A 161 -7.60 -4.16 -11.55
CA SER A 161 -8.42 -4.97 -12.47
C SER A 161 -9.45 -5.83 -11.73
N GLY A 162 -9.31 -6.00 -10.41
CA GLY A 162 -10.13 -6.94 -9.64
C GLY A 162 -9.69 -8.40 -9.79
N ASP A 163 -8.46 -8.65 -10.26
CA ASP A 163 -7.89 -9.99 -10.38
C ASP A 163 -7.57 -10.55 -8.99
N TRP A 164 -8.50 -11.34 -8.44
CA TRP A 164 -8.38 -11.90 -7.10
C TRP A 164 -7.21 -12.88 -6.97
N ASP A 165 -7.12 -13.86 -7.87
CA ASP A 165 -6.12 -14.92 -7.78
C ASP A 165 -4.72 -14.34 -8.00
N GLY A 166 -4.56 -13.47 -9.00
CA GLY A 166 -3.32 -12.73 -9.23
C GLY A 166 -2.96 -11.81 -8.07
N TYR A 167 -3.94 -11.22 -7.38
CA TYR A 167 -3.69 -10.38 -6.21
C TYR A 167 -3.21 -11.19 -5.00
N ILE A 168 -3.80 -12.36 -4.75
CA ILE A 168 -3.34 -13.28 -3.70
C ILE A 168 -1.91 -13.75 -3.99
N GLU A 169 -1.62 -14.17 -5.22
CA GLU A 169 -0.26 -14.56 -5.63
C GLU A 169 0.74 -13.41 -5.43
N ALA A 170 0.38 -12.20 -5.89
CA ALA A 170 1.22 -11.02 -5.72
C ALA A 170 1.45 -10.69 -4.23
N CYS A 171 0.44 -10.86 -3.38
CA CYS A 171 0.57 -10.66 -1.93
C CYS A 171 1.54 -11.66 -1.29
N VAL A 172 1.49 -12.94 -1.68
CA VAL A 172 2.46 -13.95 -1.22
C VAL A 172 3.88 -13.57 -1.64
N ARG A 173 4.08 -13.19 -2.90
CA ARG A 173 5.41 -12.83 -3.43
C ARG A 173 5.96 -11.56 -2.77
N ILE A 174 5.13 -10.55 -2.55
CA ILE A 174 5.51 -9.34 -1.81
C ILE A 174 5.79 -9.64 -0.33
N TRP A 175 5.02 -10.54 0.29
CA TRP A 175 5.33 -10.99 1.64
C TRP A 175 6.71 -11.63 1.71
N CYS A 176 7.05 -12.53 0.79
CA CYS A 176 8.39 -13.13 0.71
C CYS A 176 9.48 -12.06 0.60
N LEU A 177 9.28 -11.03 -0.24
CA LEU A 177 10.17 -9.88 -0.33
C LEU A 177 10.32 -9.17 1.03
N PHE A 178 9.21 -8.79 1.67
CA PHE A 178 9.26 -8.08 2.96
C PHE A 178 9.85 -8.92 4.09
N ALA A 179 9.57 -10.22 4.13
CA ALA A 179 10.06 -11.14 5.13
C ALA A 179 11.58 -11.33 5.00
N ARG A 180 12.07 -11.60 3.79
CA ARG A 180 13.50 -11.77 3.50
C ARG A 180 14.31 -10.54 3.92
N PHE A 181 13.77 -9.34 3.72
CA PHE A 181 14.46 -8.09 4.00
C PHE A 181 14.03 -7.40 5.30
N LYS A 182 13.28 -8.12 6.15
CA LYS A 182 12.83 -7.64 7.47
C LYS A 182 12.20 -6.23 7.40
N ARG A 183 11.44 -5.92 6.34
CA ARG A 183 10.79 -4.60 6.17
C ARG A 183 9.91 -4.36 7.40
N ARG A 184 10.31 -3.38 8.22
CA ARG A 184 9.59 -3.04 9.46
C ARG A 184 8.11 -2.82 9.12
N ASN A 185 7.23 -3.34 9.98
CA ASN A 185 5.78 -3.27 9.87
C ASN A 185 5.17 -4.12 8.73
N TYR A 186 5.78 -4.15 7.55
CA TYR A 186 5.23 -4.82 6.37
C TYR A 186 5.67 -6.27 6.19
N ASN A 187 6.66 -6.76 6.93
CA ASN A 187 6.95 -8.20 6.99
C ASN A 187 5.82 -9.03 7.62
N LYS A 188 4.84 -8.35 8.25
CA LYS A 188 3.67 -8.96 8.88
C LYS A 188 2.36 -8.62 8.18
N ALA A 189 2.21 -7.41 7.62
CA ALA A 189 0.91 -6.96 7.10
C ALA A 189 0.30 -7.90 6.03
N PRO A 190 1.04 -8.30 4.96
CA PRO A 190 0.50 -9.26 4.00
C PRO A 190 0.29 -10.65 4.59
N LEU A 191 1.10 -11.07 5.56
CA LEU A 191 0.93 -12.36 6.22
C LEU A 191 -0.39 -12.42 7.00
N PHE A 192 -0.74 -11.35 7.73
CA PHE A 192 -2.03 -11.28 8.43
C PHE A 192 -3.20 -11.32 7.46
N PHE A 193 -3.12 -10.58 6.34
CA PHE A 193 -4.16 -10.63 5.32
C PHE A 193 -4.32 -12.02 4.71
N LEU A 194 -3.21 -12.67 4.32
CA LEU A 194 -3.23 -14.03 3.77
C LEU A 194 -3.78 -15.05 4.79
N SER A 195 -3.38 -14.92 6.05
CA SER A 195 -3.90 -15.73 7.15
C SER A 195 -5.42 -15.59 7.31
N ASP A 196 -5.94 -14.36 7.25
CA ASP A 196 -7.38 -14.11 7.34
C ASP A 196 -8.11 -14.72 6.13
N VAL A 197 -7.58 -14.55 4.92
CA VAL A 197 -8.13 -15.12 3.68
C VAL A 197 -8.23 -16.65 3.76
N TRP A 198 -7.14 -17.32 4.13
CA TRP A 198 -7.13 -18.79 4.25
C TRP A 198 -8.05 -19.28 5.37
N TYR A 199 -8.14 -18.55 6.47
CA TYR A 199 -9.09 -18.87 7.52
C TYR A 199 -10.54 -18.74 7.03
N TRP A 200 -10.89 -17.63 6.37
CA TRP A 200 -12.22 -17.44 5.79
C TRP A 200 -12.56 -18.50 4.75
N GLU A 201 -11.60 -18.93 3.96
CA GLU A 201 -11.76 -20.04 3.02
C GLU A 201 -12.09 -21.35 3.75
N SER A 202 -11.33 -21.69 4.80
CA SER A 202 -11.52 -22.93 5.58
C SER A 202 -12.90 -23.06 6.24
N ILE A 203 -13.53 -21.93 6.56
CA ILE A 203 -14.87 -21.89 7.18
C ILE A 203 -15.97 -21.48 6.20
N SER A 204 -15.65 -21.32 4.91
CA SER A 204 -16.57 -20.84 3.88
C SER A 204 -17.26 -19.52 4.25
N HIS A 205 -16.50 -18.57 4.81
CA HIS A 205 -17.05 -17.30 5.27
C HIS A 205 -17.54 -16.43 4.09
N PRO A 206 -18.75 -15.84 4.14
CA PRO A 206 -19.33 -15.08 3.02
C PRO A 206 -18.54 -13.83 2.63
N ILE A 207 -17.68 -13.31 3.52
CA ILE A 207 -16.79 -12.18 3.19
C ILE A 207 -15.85 -12.48 2.03
N LEU A 208 -15.45 -13.74 1.86
CA LEU A 208 -14.50 -14.12 0.83
C LEU A 208 -15.09 -13.85 -0.56
N GLU A 209 -16.38 -14.17 -0.76
CA GLU A 209 -17.09 -13.91 -2.02
C GLU A 209 -17.29 -12.41 -2.25
N ILE A 210 -17.52 -11.63 -1.19
CA ILE A 210 -17.57 -10.16 -1.28
C ILE A 210 -16.20 -9.61 -1.72
N LEU A 211 -15.10 -10.09 -1.12
CA LEU A 211 -13.75 -9.65 -1.46
C LEU A 211 -13.37 -10.01 -2.89
N LYS A 212 -13.66 -11.24 -3.33
CA LYS A 212 -13.43 -11.68 -4.72
C LYS A 212 -14.19 -10.80 -5.71
N LYS A 213 -15.48 -10.56 -5.46
CA LYS A 213 -16.35 -9.82 -6.39
C LYS A 213 -16.08 -8.31 -6.40
N HIS A 214 -15.67 -7.76 -5.26
CA HIS A 214 -15.55 -6.31 -5.06
C HIS A 214 -14.15 -5.87 -4.61
N LEU A 215 -13.10 -6.61 -4.97
CA LEU A 215 -11.72 -6.38 -4.53
C LEU A 215 -11.31 -4.90 -4.60
N VAL A 216 -11.59 -4.25 -5.73
CA VAL A 216 -11.21 -2.86 -6.01
C VAL A 216 -11.85 -1.86 -5.02
N SER A 217 -13.01 -2.20 -4.44
CA SER A 217 -13.68 -1.38 -3.44
C SER A 217 -12.92 -1.32 -2.12
N PHE A 218 -12.05 -2.30 -1.84
CA PHE A 218 -11.23 -2.36 -0.65
C PHE A 218 -9.89 -1.64 -0.84
N SER A 219 -9.95 -0.37 -1.28
CA SER A 219 -8.77 0.48 -1.44
C SER A 219 -8.71 1.55 -0.35
N ASP A 220 -7.51 1.73 0.18
CA ASP A 220 -7.07 2.81 1.07
C ASP A 220 -6.80 4.14 0.33
N TYR A 221 -6.85 4.16 -1.01
CA TYR A 221 -6.59 5.37 -1.79
C TYR A 221 -7.53 6.55 -1.49
N PRO A 222 -8.86 6.37 -1.34
CA PRO A 222 -9.74 7.49 -0.99
C PRO A 222 -9.39 8.13 0.36
N VAL A 223 -8.97 7.32 1.33
CA VAL A 223 -8.53 7.78 2.65
C VAL A 223 -7.24 8.58 2.52
N GLU A 224 -6.26 8.09 1.77
CA GLU A 224 -5.00 8.81 1.55
C GLU A 224 -5.18 10.13 0.78
N ASN A 225 -6.10 10.15 -0.17
CA ASN A 225 -6.42 11.36 -0.88
C ASN A 225 -7.09 12.39 0.06
N TYR A 226 -8.05 11.96 0.87
CA TYR A 226 -8.67 12.80 1.88
C TYR A 226 -7.65 13.35 2.90
N HIS A 227 -6.74 12.51 3.39
CA HIS A 227 -5.62 12.96 4.23
C HIS A 227 -4.74 14.00 3.52
N SER A 228 -4.50 13.84 2.23
CA SER A 228 -3.72 14.79 1.44
C SER A 228 -4.43 16.14 1.29
N LEU A 229 -5.76 16.16 1.18
CA LEU A 229 -6.54 17.41 1.19
C LEU A 229 -6.47 18.13 2.53
N ILE A 230 -6.61 17.39 3.63
CA ILE A 230 -6.46 17.96 4.98
C ILE A 230 -5.07 18.59 5.09
N ARG A 231 -4.01 17.83 4.79
CA ARG A 231 -2.61 18.32 4.86
C ARG A 231 -2.36 19.58 4.03
N ARG A 232 -3.03 19.76 2.88
CA ARG A 232 -2.90 20.98 2.06
C ARG A 232 -3.56 22.20 2.69
N GLN A 233 -4.54 22.00 3.55
CA GLN A 233 -5.35 23.06 4.17
C GLN A 233 -5.03 23.27 5.65
N THR A 234 -4.09 22.51 6.21
CA THR A 234 -3.68 22.58 7.61
C THR A 234 -2.19 22.83 7.75
N ARG A 235 -1.77 23.29 8.94
CA ARG A 235 -0.36 23.49 9.32
C ARG A 235 0.04 22.47 10.38
N GLU A 236 1.35 22.25 10.52
CA GLU A 236 1.90 21.34 11.56
C GLU A 236 1.57 21.79 12.98
N THR A 237 1.31 23.09 13.17
CA THR A 237 0.94 23.71 14.45
C THR A 237 -0.56 23.66 14.76
N ASP A 238 -1.38 23.15 13.84
CA ASP A 238 -2.83 23.14 14.03
C ASP A 238 -3.22 22.15 15.14
N THR A 239 -4.11 22.61 16.02
CA THR A 239 -4.68 21.81 17.11
C THR A 239 -5.61 20.72 16.57
N PRO A 240 -5.85 19.63 17.33
CA PRO A 240 -6.82 18.59 16.96
C PRO A 240 -8.21 19.14 16.59
N GLU A 241 -8.66 20.19 17.26
CA GLU A 241 -9.94 20.86 17.00
C GLU A 241 -9.93 21.58 15.65
N GLN A 242 -8.83 22.24 15.30
CA GLN A 242 -8.64 22.88 14.00
C GLN A 242 -8.59 21.84 12.88
N LEU A 243 -7.81 20.76 13.07
CA LEU A 243 -7.77 19.64 12.12
C LEU A 243 -9.16 19.03 11.91
N SER A 244 -9.91 18.80 12.99
CA SER A 244 -11.28 18.27 12.94
C SER A 244 -12.22 19.21 12.20
N ARG A 245 -12.14 20.52 12.45
CA ARG A 245 -12.93 21.53 11.74
C ARG A 245 -12.62 21.51 10.24
N THR A 246 -11.35 21.53 9.85
CA THR A 246 -10.94 21.49 8.44
C THR A 246 -11.44 20.22 7.75
N ALA A 247 -11.29 19.06 8.39
CA ALA A 247 -11.83 17.80 7.89
C ALA A 247 -13.35 17.89 7.67
N ARG A 248 -14.12 18.42 8.64
CA ARG A 248 -15.58 18.59 8.49
C ARG A 248 -15.92 19.50 7.32
N VAL A 249 -15.22 20.62 7.14
CA VAL A 249 -15.44 21.53 6.00
C VAL A 249 -15.18 20.81 4.68
N ILE A 250 -14.04 20.13 4.54
CA ILE A 250 -13.70 19.35 3.34
C ILE A 250 -14.79 18.31 3.03
N ASN A 251 -15.26 17.58 4.06
CA ASN A 251 -16.32 16.59 3.91
C ASN A 251 -17.69 17.19 3.54
N CYS A 252 -18.04 18.36 4.08
CA CYS A 252 -19.27 19.07 3.71
C CYS A 252 -19.25 19.53 2.25
N LEU A 253 -18.08 19.96 1.77
CA LEU A 253 -17.89 20.38 0.38
C LEU A 253 -17.84 19.19 -0.60
N ARG A 254 -17.95 17.93 -0.14
CA ARG A 254 -17.72 16.75 -0.99
C ARG A 254 -18.59 16.62 -2.24
N HIS A 255 -19.77 17.23 -2.20
CA HIS A 255 -20.75 17.22 -3.29
C HIS A 255 -20.67 18.47 -4.17
N ASP A 256 -19.84 19.44 -3.78
CA ASP A 256 -19.56 20.61 -4.59
C ASP A 256 -18.65 20.21 -5.76
N ASN A 257 -18.88 20.82 -6.93
CA ASN A 257 -18.07 20.56 -8.11
C ASN A 257 -16.60 20.93 -7.84
N VAL A 258 -16.33 21.96 -7.04
CA VAL A 258 -14.97 22.36 -6.67
C VAL A 258 -14.23 21.24 -5.91
N PHE A 259 -14.93 20.52 -5.03
CA PHE A 259 -14.35 19.35 -4.37
C PHE A 259 -14.05 18.29 -5.40
N ARG A 260 -15.04 17.87 -6.21
CA ARG A 260 -14.86 16.85 -7.28
C ARG A 260 -13.75 17.23 -8.26
N ASP A 261 -13.64 18.49 -8.64
CA ASP A 261 -12.60 19.04 -9.51
C ASP A 261 -11.22 18.95 -8.86
N THR A 262 -11.12 18.95 -7.53
CA THR A 262 -9.85 18.66 -6.83
C THR A 262 -9.42 17.20 -6.98
N PHE A 263 -10.35 16.28 -7.30
CA PHE A 263 -10.07 14.86 -7.60
C PHE A 263 -9.91 14.58 -9.10
N VAL A 264 -10.48 15.42 -9.98
CA VAL A 264 -10.50 15.23 -11.44
C VAL A 264 -9.47 16.09 -12.16
N SER A 265 -9.14 17.28 -11.65
CA SER A 265 -8.17 18.17 -12.29
C SER A 265 -6.81 17.48 -12.36
N SER A 266 -6.33 17.29 -13.60
CA SER A 266 -4.98 16.84 -13.85
C SER A 266 -4.05 17.83 -13.16
N THR A 267 -3.47 17.46 -12.02
CA THR A 267 -2.29 18.14 -11.53
C THR A 267 -1.28 18.07 -12.66
N ARG A 268 -0.98 19.21 -13.30
CA ARG A 268 0.20 19.32 -14.16
C ARG A 268 1.35 18.75 -13.34
N TYR A 269 2.07 17.80 -13.92
CA TYR A 269 3.23 17.19 -13.29
C TYR A 269 4.11 18.33 -12.74
N PRO A 270 4.43 18.36 -11.43
CA PRO A 270 4.98 19.55 -10.79
C PRO A 270 6.43 19.85 -11.19
N TYR A 271 6.94 19.16 -12.21
CA TYR A 271 8.35 19.15 -12.58
C TYR A 271 8.53 19.65 -14.00
N ARG A 272 9.40 20.64 -14.14
CA ARG A 272 9.99 21.01 -15.43
C ARG A 272 11.22 20.15 -15.66
N LYS A 273 11.72 20.10 -16.90
CA LYS A 273 12.91 19.33 -17.26
C LYS A 273 14.11 19.63 -16.34
N GLU A 274 14.15 20.83 -15.76
CA GLU A 274 15.11 21.29 -14.77
C GLU A 274 15.11 20.50 -13.45
N ASP A 275 13.95 20.00 -12.97
CA ASP A 275 13.83 19.24 -11.71
C ASP A 275 14.27 17.77 -11.85
N LEU A 276 14.45 17.33 -13.10
CA LEU A 276 14.94 16.02 -13.49
C LEU A 276 16.46 16.00 -13.71
N ILE A 277 17.14 17.15 -13.60
CA ILE A 277 18.58 17.32 -13.85
C ILE A 277 19.37 17.30 -12.53
#